data_AF-A0A9Q9LYC9-F1
#
_entry.id   AF-A0A9Q9LYC9-F1
#
_cell.length_a   1.000
_cell.length_b   1.000
_cell.length_c   1.000
_cell.angle_alpha   90.00
_cell.angle_beta   90.00
_cell.angle_gamma   90.00
#
_symmetry.space_group_name_H-M   'P 1'
#
loop_
_entity.id
_entity.type
_entity.pdbx_description
1 polymer ?
#
loop_
_entity_poly.entity_id
_entity_poly.type
_entity_poly.pdbx_seq_one_letter_code
_entity_poly.pdbx_strand_id
1 'polypeptide(L)' 'MSEETAPGKKDLPPAALRALAEAEERRKAAEAQEPRPKELGGRDGPDPARYGDWEKKGIAIDF' A
#
# COMPACT_ATOMS: atom_id res chain seq x y z
N MET A 1 -8.92 13.51 18.02
CA MET A 1 -8.64 12.82 16.75
C MET A 1 -9.88 12.03 16.44
N SER A 2 -10.80 12.62 15.68
CA SER A 2 -12.13 12.05 15.46
C SER A 2 -12.02 10.81 14.59
N GLU A 3 -12.51 9.69 15.12
CA GLU A 3 -12.60 8.42 14.42
C GLU A 3 -13.71 8.54 13.37
N GLU A 4 -13.34 8.96 12.16
CA GLU A 4 -14.29 9.10 11.05
C GLU A 4 -14.68 7.71 10.56
N THR A 5 -15.89 7.29 10.92
CA THR A 5 -16.48 6.02 10.50
C THR A 5 -16.61 6.04 8.98
N ALA A 6 -15.84 5.20 8.28
CA ALA A 6 -15.91 5.12 6.82
C ALA A 6 -17.37 4.88 6.38
N PRO A 7 -17.93 5.68 5.45
CA PRO A 7 -19.30 5.49 5.00
C PRO A 7 -19.46 4.09 4.41
N GLY A 8 -20.54 3.41 4.78
CA GLY A 8 -20.82 2.06 4.27
C GLY A 8 -20.92 2.08 2.74
N LYS A 9 -20.57 0.97 2.08
CA LYS A 9 -20.60 0.86 0.59
C LYS A 9 -21.93 1.34 -0.06
N LYS A 10 -23.03 1.40 0.69
CA LYS A 10 -24.35 1.88 0.25
C LYS A 10 -24.47 3.41 0.13
N ASP A 11 -23.66 4.15 0.89
CA ASP A 11 -23.70 5.62 0.94
C ASP A 11 -22.70 6.27 -0.01
N LEU A 12 -22.00 5.47 -0.83
CA LEU A 12 -20.96 5.95 -1.72
C LEU A 12 -21.55 6.52 -3.02
N PRO A 13 -21.02 7.66 -3.51
CA PRO A 13 -21.41 8.18 -4.82
C PRO A 13 -21.05 7.18 -5.93
N PRO A 14 -21.74 7.22 -7.08
CA PRO A 14 -21.51 6.28 -8.18
C PRO A 14 -20.05 6.30 -8.69
N ALA A 15 -19.36 7.43 -8.57
CA ALA A 15 -17.93 7.54 -8.89
C ALA A 15 -17.05 6.70 -7.95
N ALA A 16 -17.33 6.71 -6.65
CA ALA A 16 -16.60 5.92 -5.66
C ALA A 16 -16.84 4.41 -5.84
N LEU A 17 -18.07 4.01 -6.18
CA LEU A 17 -18.37 2.62 -6.49
C LEU A 17 -17.60 2.11 -7.72
N ARG A 18 -17.50 2.91 -8.78
CA ARG A 18 -16.69 2.57 -9.97
C ARG A 18 -15.20 2.45 -9.62
N ALA A 19 -14.67 3.40 -8.84
CA ALA A 19 -13.27 3.36 -8.43
C ALA A 19 -12.95 2.11 -7.59
N LEU A 20 -13.87 1.70 -6.70
CA LEU A 20 -13.72 0.46 -5.94
C LEU A 20 -13.77 -0.78 -6.84
N ALA A 21 -14.70 -0.82 -7.80
CA ALA A 21 -14.81 -1.93 -8.75
C ALA A 21 -13.53 -2.07 -9.59
N GLU A 22 -13.01 -0.98 -10.13
CA GLU A 22 -11.75 -0.98 -10.89
C GLU A 22 -10.56 -1.40 -10.02
N ALA A 23 -10.50 -0.93 -8.77
CA ALA A 23 -9.46 -1.34 -7.83
C ALA A 23 -9.54 -2.84 -7.50
N GLU A 24 -10.75 -3.39 -7.32
CA GLU A 24 -10.97 -4.83 -7.11
C GLU A 24 -10.54 -5.64 -8.35
N GLU A 25 -10.83 -5.17 -9.57
CA GLU A 25 -10.38 -5.81 -10.82
C GLU A 25 -8.85 -5.81 -10.93
N ARG A 26 -8.20 -4.69 -10.62
CA ARG A 26 -6.72 -4.60 -10.61
C ARG A 26 -6.09 -5.53 -9.58
N ARG A 27 -6.69 -5.66 -8.39
CA ARG A 27 -6.21 -6.61 -7.35
C ARG A 27 -6.33 -8.05 -7.84
N LYS A 28 -7.47 -8.44 -8.41
CA LYS A 28 -7.65 -9.79 -8.99
C LYS A 28 -6.64 -10.07 -10.11
N ALA A 29 -6.37 -9.09 -10.97
CA ALA A 29 -5.37 -9.22 -12.03
C ALA A 29 -3.92 -9.32 -11.48
N ALA A 30 -3.63 -8.70 -10.34
CA ALA A 30 -2.35 -8.82 -9.66
C ALA A 30 -2.21 -10.15 -8.90
N GLU A 31 -3.30 -10.65 -8.30
CA GLU A 31 -3.34 -11.96 -7.63
C GLU A 31 -3.24 -13.14 -8.62
N ALA A 32 -3.74 -12.95 -9.85
CA ALA A 32 -3.61 -13.92 -10.93
C ALA A 32 -2.19 -13.96 -11.56
N GLN A 33 -1.34 -12.98 -11.26
CA GLN A 33 0.07 -13.03 -11.66
C GLN A 33 0.85 -13.89 -10.68
N GLU A 34 1.85 -14.60 -11.19
CA GLU A 34 2.74 -15.38 -10.34
C GLU A 34 3.41 -14.47 -9.29
N PRO A 35 3.51 -14.91 -8.03
CA PRO A 35 4.16 -14.13 -6.99
C PRO A 35 5.59 -13.84 -7.42
N ARG A 36 5.95 -12.55 -7.44
CA ARG A 36 7.32 -12.15 -7.72
C ARG A 36 8.24 -12.75 -6.66
N PRO A 37 9.47 -13.15 -7.04
CA PRO A 37 10.44 -13.62 -6.07
C PRO A 37 10.56 -12.56 -4.96
N LYS A 38 10.53 -13.04 -3.72
CA LYS A 38 10.70 -12.15 -2.57
C LYS A 38 12.12 -11.57 -2.63
N GLU A 39 12.23 -10.25 -2.61
CA GLU A 39 13.51 -9.59 -2.42
C GLU A 39 14.08 -9.99 -1.06
N LEU A 40 15.25 -10.63 -1.06
CA LEU A 40 15.94 -11.09 0.15
C LEU A 40 17.08 -10.14 0.48
N GLY A 41 17.19 -9.74 1.75
CA GLY A 41 18.25 -8.86 2.23
C GLY A 41 17.96 -7.37 2.11
N GLY A 42 16.82 -6.97 1.55
CA GLY A 42 16.34 -5.58 1.59
C GLY A 42 15.65 -5.24 2.92
N ARG A 43 15.68 -3.96 3.31
CA ARG A 43 14.89 -3.46 4.45
C ARG A 43 13.40 -3.52 4.10
N ASP A 44 12.58 -3.95 5.05
CA ASP A 44 11.13 -3.86 4.89
C ASP A 44 10.71 -2.40 4.72
N GLY A 45 9.83 -2.14 3.75
CA GLY A 45 9.26 -0.82 3.50
C GLY A 45 9.85 -0.07 2.30
N PRO A 46 9.41 1.18 2.09
CA PRO A 46 9.83 1.99 0.96
C PRO A 46 11.31 2.37 1.06
N ASP A 47 11.96 2.49 -0.09
CA ASP A 47 13.40 2.74 -0.22
C ASP A 47 13.86 3.97 0.58
N PRO A 48 14.73 3.80 1.60
CA PRO A 48 15.23 4.91 2.40
C PRO A 48 15.87 6.03 1.58
N ALA A 49 16.52 5.73 0.45
CA ALA A 49 17.11 6.73 -0.42
C ALA A 49 16.07 7.64 -1.07
N ARG A 50 14.87 7.11 -1.36
CA ARG A 50 13.78 7.89 -1.96
C ARG A 50 12.96 8.65 -0.93
N TYR A 51 12.82 8.11 0.27
CA TYR A 51 11.89 8.63 1.29
C TYR A 51 12.58 9.22 2.53
N GLY A 52 13.91 9.26 2.56
CA GLY A 52 14.69 9.89 3.62
C GLY A 52 14.74 9.12 4.95
N ASP A 53 14.22 7.89 4.99
CA ASP A 53 14.13 7.09 6.21
C ASP A 53 15.42 6.28 6.47
N TRP A 54 16.55 6.96 6.55
CA TRP A 54 17.87 6.34 6.80
C TRP A 54 18.08 5.94 8.27
N GLU A 55 17.07 6.13 9.13
CA GLU A 55 17.16 5.83 10.54
C GLU A 55 16.50 4.48 10.87
N LYS A 56 17.17 3.69 11.70
CA LYS A 56 16.56 2.50 12.32
C LYS A 56 16.87 2.53 13.80
N LYS A 57 15.83 2.65 14.63
CA LYS A 57 15.95 2.80 16.10
C LYS A 57 16.80 4.02 16.51
N GLY A 58 16.73 5.12 15.75
CA GLY A 58 17.45 6.36 16.04
C GLY A 58 18.94 6.35 15.68
N ILE A 59 19.39 5.36 14.90
CA ILE A 59 20.75 5.29 14.36
C ILE A 59 20.64 5.46 12.85
N ALA A 60 21.41 6.39 12.28
CA ALA A 60 21.59 6.50 10.84
C ALA A 60 22.36 5.27 10.34
N ILE A 61 21.74 4.50 9.45
CA ILE A 61 22.31 3.27 8.90
C ILE A 61 22.48 3.46 7.40
N ASP A 62 23.71 3.32 6.94
CA ASP A 62 24.04 3.03 5.55
C ASP A 62 24.17 1.50 5.47
N PHE A 63 23.48 0.84 4.53
CA PHE A 63 23.42 -0.62 4.25
C PHE A 63 22.81 -1.56 5.33
#